data_AF-A0A3B0TF87-F1
#
_entry.id   AF-A0A3B0TF87-F1
#
_cell.length_a   1.000
_cell.length_b   1.000
_cell.length_c   1.000
_cell.angle_alpha   90.00
_cell.angle_beta   90.00
_cell.angle_gamma   90.00
#
_symmetry.space_group_name_H-M   'P 1'
#
loop_
_entity.id
_entity.type
_entity.pdbx_description
1 polymer ?
#
loop_
_entity_poly.entity_id
_entity_poly.type
_entity_poly.pdbx_seq_one_letter_code
_entity_poly.pdbx_strand_id
1 'polypeptide(L)'
;LLSAPPLAFLRINGALANAMRRFSLGYLPDILARPLLLLGLIGMLTILYPDFGLLTILVGYILIALALASWQMVRLSRSFTSAPPKQPPAPGQKRQWLVQSLNIMPGTIFVMVFGDITLLIAGMFLESADIGIFGVAMRMSLLVAFAIHTVQQIAVRDIADAVDQNAFEKLAQSLQRVNLLNTILAIAGIVFAIIFGKFVLSIFGPGFTTGYISLIILMAAQLVRALTGPTLQMIALTALERASLPAFAAGFLALAVSSAILIPVWGLVGAALAVLLSTSSWSLCLVILLWRRTGINVSLFSRPAAAPPGN
;
A
#
# COMPACT_ATOMS: atom_id res chain seq x y z
N LEU A 1 -20.62 -1.42 -6.15
CA LEU A 1 -20.66 -0.35 -7.18
C LEU A 1 -21.08 1.01 -6.61
N LEU A 2 -22.14 1.10 -5.80
CA LEU A 2 -22.63 2.35 -5.19
C LEU A 2 -21.65 3.05 -4.20
N SER A 3 -20.66 2.33 -3.66
CA SER A 3 -19.67 2.88 -2.73
C SER A 3 -18.46 3.56 -3.41
N ALA A 4 -18.30 3.43 -4.73
CA ALA A 4 -17.13 3.92 -5.44
C ALA A 4 -17.00 5.46 -5.49
N PRO A 5 -18.09 6.25 -5.69
CA PRO A 5 -17.98 7.71 -5.72
C PRO A 5 -17.58 8.33 -4.36
N PRO A 6 -18.19 7.96 -3.22
CA PRO A 6 -17.78 8.47 -1.90
C PRO A 6 -16.32 8.13 -1.56
N LEU A 7 -15.88 6.95 -1.99
CA LEU A 7 -14.50 6.50 -1.83
C LEU A 7 -13.50 7.32 -2.63
N ALA A 8 -13.85 7.66 -3.87
CA ALA A 8 -13.03 8.54 -4.70
C ALA A 8 -12.90 9.93 -4.07
N PHE A 9 -13.99 10.49 -3.53
CA PHE A 9 -13.99 11.77 -2.84
C PHE A 9 -13.12 11.77 -1.57
N LEU A 10 -13.23 10.73 -0.73
CA LEU A 10 -12.37 10.56 0.45
C LEU A 10 -10.89 10.52 0.07
N ARG A 11 -10.54 9.79 -1.00
CA ARG A 11 -9.14 9.70 -1.44
C ARG A 11 -8.60 11.01 -2.01
N ILE A 12 -9.42 11.75 -2.77
CA ILE A 12 -9.05 13.08 -3.27
C ILE A 12 -8.82 14.05 -2.11
N ASN A 13 -9.73 14.06 -1.13
CA ASN A 13 -9.62 14.91 0.06
C ASN A 13 -8.41 14.51 0.93
N GLY A 14 -8.14 13.21 1.06
CA GLY A 14 -6.95 12.68 1.75
C GLY A 14 -5.65 13.11 1.06
N ALA A 15 -5.59 13.03 -0.27
CA ALA A 15 -4.45 13.48 -1.06
C ALA A 15 -4.20 15.00 -0.91
N LEU A 16 -5.26 15.82 -0.92
CA LEU A 16 -5.18 17.27 -0.68
C LEU A 16 -4.71 17.60 0.74
N ALA A 17 -5.20 16.89 1.75
CA ALA A 17 -4.76 17.06 3.14
C ALA A 17 -3.28 16.69 3.31
N ASN A 18 -2.85 15.60 2.67
CA ASN A 18 -1.46 15.17 2.62
C ASN A 18 -0.57 16.17 1.88
N ALA A 19 -1.09 16.89 0.88
CA ALA A 19 -0.42 18.00 0.19
C ALA A 19 -0.31 19.28 1.03
N MET A 20 -0.99 19.39 2.18
CA MET A 20 -0.95 20.56 3.09
C MET A 20 -0.29 20.31 4.47
N ARG A 21 0.51 19.25 4.64
CA ARG A 21 1.19 18.84 5.90
C ARG A 21 0.21 18.48 7.03
N ARG A 22 -1.06 18.19 6.74
CA ARG A 22 -2.05 17.76 7.75
C ARG A 22 -2.29 16.25 7.69
N PHE A 23 -1.24 15.50 8.03
CA PHE A 23 -1.22 14.02 8.01
C PHE A 23 -2.38 13.39 8.79
N SER A 24 -2.76 13.98 9.93
CA SER A 24 -3.90 13.55 10.74
C SER A 24 -5.23 13.62 9.97
N LEU A 25 -5.50 14.70 9.25
CA LEU A 25 -6.75 14.87 8.48
C LEU A 25 -6.79 14.06 7.18
N GLY A 26 -5.63 13.67 6.65
CA GLY A 26 -5.54 12.85 5.43
C GLY A 26 -5.83 11.37 5.67
N TYR A 27 -5.35 10.83 6.79
CA TYR A 27 -5.32 9.39 7.04
C TYR A 27 -6.26 8.91 8.15
N LEU A 28 -6.50 9.70 9.21
CA LEU A 28 -7.42 9.30 10.30
C LEU A 28 -8.84 8.96 9.81
N PRO A 29 -9.45 9.72 8.87
CA PRO A 29 -10.82 9.44 8.44
C PRO A 29 -10.94 8.13 7.67
N ASP A 30 -10.01 7.85 6.76
CA ASP A 30 -10.11 6.72 5.83
C ASP A 30 -9.63 5.40 6.47
N ILE A 31 -8.55 5.46 7.28
CA ILE A 31 -7.94 4.24 7.86
C ILE A 31 -8.53 3.89 9.23
N LEU A 32 -8.80 4.87 10.10
CA LEU A 32 -9.17 4.59 11.49
C LEU A 32 -10.65 4.82 11.74
N ALA A 33 -11.17 6.01 11.41
CA ALA A 33 -12.56 6.35 11.71
C ALA A 33 -13.54 5.41 10.99
N ARG A 34 -13.26 5.06 9.73
CA ARG A 34 -14.16 4.23 8.93
C ARG A 34 -14.35 2.80 9.47
N PRO A 35 -13.31 1.98 9.71
CA PRO A 35 -13.51 0.65 10.29
C PRO A 35 -14.03 0.70 11.73
N LEU A 36 -13.64 1.68 12.55
CA LEU A 36 -14.17 1.83 13.91
C LEU A 36 -15.66 2.16 13.93
N LEU A 37 -16.11 3.08 13.09
CA LEU A 37 -17.53 3.44 12.97
C LEU A 37 -18.35 2.28 12.41
N LEU A 38 -17.78 1.49 11.49
CA LEU A 38 -18.43 0.32 10.93
C LEU A 38 -18.57 -0.78 11.99
N LEU A 39 -17.52 -1.05 12.78
CA LEU A 39 -17.56 -1.97 13.92
C LEU A 39 -18.56 -1.51 14.98
N GLY A 40 -18.59 -0.21 15.30
CA GLY A 40 -19.57 0.37 16.21
C GLY A 40 -21.00 0.23 15.70
N LEU A 41 -21.23 0.45 14.41
CA LEU A 41 -22.53 0.25 13.78
C LEU A 41 -22.97 -1.21 13.82
N ILE A 42 -22.07 -2.14 13.51
CA ILE A 42 -22.36 -3.58 13.59
C ILE A 42 -22.69 -3.97 15.02
N GLY A 43 -21.88 -3.56 16.00
CA GLY A 43 -22.13 -3.86 17.42
C GLY A 43 -23.44 -3.24 17.94
N MET A 44 -23.79 -2.04 17.48
CA MET A 44 -25.06 -1.40 17.80
C MET A 44 -26.25 -2.16 17.19
N LEU A 45 -26.15 -2.56 15.91
CA LEU A 45 -27.19 -3.29 15.21
C LEU A 45 -27.40 -4.70 15.78
N THR A 46 -26.33 -5.41 16.18
CA THR A 46 -26.47 -6.73 16.81
C THR A 46 -27.22 -6.69 18.14
N ILE A 47 -27.13 -5.58 18.89
CA ILE A 47 -27.81 -5.42 20.18
C ILE A 47 -29.27 -4.98 19.99
N LEU A 48 -29.53 -4.09 19.03
CA LEU A 48 -30.86 -3.49 18.83
C LEU A 48 -31.78 -4.31 17.90
N TYR A 49 -31.22 -5.05 16.94
CA TYR A 49 -31.97 -5.79 15.92
C TYR A 49 -31.25 -7.10 15.60
N PRO A 50 -31.60 -8.26 16.19
CA PRO A 50 -30.90 -9.52 15.96
C PRO A 50 -31.00 -10.07 14.52
N ASP A 51 -32.06 -9.73 13.78
CA ASP A 51 -32.35 -10.24 12.41
C ASP A 51 -32.04 -9.24 11.28
N PHE A 52 -30.90 -8.57 11.37
CA PHE A 52 -30.49 -7.58 10.38
C PHE A 52 -29.79 -8.25 9.18
N GLY A 53 -30.37 -8.11 7.99
CA GLY A 53 -29.81 -8.65 6.75
C GLY A 53 -28.59 -7.88 6.24
N LEU A 54 -27.76 -8.53 5.40
CA LEU A 54 -26.54 -7.98 4.77
C LEU A 54 -26.72 -6.57 4.16
N LEU A 55 -27.92 -6.27 3.64
CA LEU A 55 -28.25 -4.97 3.04
C LEU A 55 -28.16 -3.82 4.04
N THR A 56 -28.54 -4.02 5.31
CA THR A 56 -28.49 -2.98 6.34
C THR A 56 -27.04 -2.57 6.67
N ILE A 57 -26.14 -3.55 6.75
CA ILE A 57 -24.70 -3.35 6.95
C ILE A 57 -24.11 -2.57 5.77
N LEU A 58 -24.49 -2.93 4.55
CA LEU A 58 -24.01 -2.27 3.32
C LEU A 58 -24.49 -0.81 3.22
N VAL A 59 -25.76 -0.53 3.53
CA VAL A 59 -26.31 0.83 3.53
C VAL A 59 -25.64 1.67 4.62
N GLY A 60 -25.48 1.13 5.83
CA GLY A 60 -24.78 1.81 6.92
C GLY A 60 -23.33 2.14 6.58
N TYR A 61 -22.61 1.24 5.92
CA TYR A 61 -21.26 1.49 5.42
C TYR A 61 -21.19 2.65 4.42
N ILE A 62 -22.16 2.73 3.50
CA ILE A 62 -22.24 3.82 2.52
C ILE A 62 -22.52 5.15 3.22
N LEU A 63 -23.44 5.18 4.20
CA LEU A 63 -23.77 6.39 4.96
C LEU A 63 -22.59 6.89 5.80
N ILE A 64 -21.86 6.00 6.47
CA ILE A 64 -20.64 6.34 7.21
C ILE A 64 -19.59 6.92 6.27
N ALA A 65 -19.38 6.32 5.10
CA ALA A 65 -18.43 6.82 4.11
C ALA A 65 -18.81 8.22 3.60
N LEU A 66 -20.09 8.47 3.34
CA LEU A 66 -20.60 9.79 2.96
C LEU A 66 -20.42 10.82 4.08
N ALA A 67 -20.78 10.48 5.32
CA ALA A 67 -20.65 11.38 6.46
C ALA A 67 -19.19 11.79 6.72
N LEU A 68 -18.26 10.82 6.65
CA LEU A 68 -16.82 11.09 6.78
C LEU A 68 -16.30 11.95 5.62
N ALA A 69 -16.72 11.67 4.39
CA ALA A 69 -16.34 12.46 3.22
C ALA A 69 -16.79 13.91 3.34
N SER A 70 -18.05 14.13 3.73
CA SER A 70 -18.62 15.47 3.96
C SER A 70 -17.94 16.19 5.11
N TRP A 71 -17.67 15.51 6.24
CA TRP A 71 -16.96 16.10 7.38
C TRP A 71 -15.53 16.51 7.00
N GLN A 72 -14.81 15.66 6.29
CA GLN A 72 -13.46 15.95 5.81
C GLN A 72 -13.47 17.16 4.86
N MET A 73 -14.45 17.24 3.95
CA MET A 73 -14.59 18.35 3.01
C MET A 73 -14.89 19.69 3.69
N VAL A 74 -15.76 19.71 4.72
CA VAL A 74 -16.06 20.94 5.50
C VAL A 74 -14.87 21.40 6.33
N ARG A 75 -14.11 20.46 6.92
CA ARG A 75 -12.87 20.79 7.65
C ARG A 75 -11.78 21.32 6.71
N LEU A 76 -11.66 20.76 5.51
CA LEU A 76 -10.72 21.23 4.50
C LEU A 76 -11.10 22.62 4.01
N SER A 77 -12.37 22.85 3.65
CA SER A 77 -12.84 24.13 3.11
C SER A 77 -12.72 25.28 4.11
N ARG A 78 -12.93 25.02 5.41
CA ARG A 78 -12.68 26.02 6.46
C ARG A 78 -11.20 26.36 6.63
N SER A 79 -10.32 25.41 6.34
CA SER A 79 -8.86 25.63 6.37
C SER A 79 -8.31 26.29 5.10
N PHE A 80 -9.11 26.39 4.04
CA PHE A 80 -8.80 27.04 2.76
C PHE A 80 -9.06 28.55 2.76
N THR A 81 -9.48 29.13 3.89
CA THR A 81 -9.79 30.57 4.03
C THR A 81 -8.58 31.50 3.82
N SER A 82 -7.36 30.95 3.67
CA SER A 82 -6.14 31.71 3.34
C SER A 82 -5.45 31.26 2.05
N ALA A 83 -6.13 30.51 1.17
CA ALA A 83 -5.53 30.09 -0.10
C ALA A 83 -5.38 31.28 -1.07
N PRO A 84 -4.23 31.41 -1.76
CA PRO A 84 -4.05 32.45 -2.77
C PRO A 84 -5.11 32.33 -3.87
N PRO A 85 -5.46 33.45 -4.54
CA PRO A 85 -6.54 33.48 -5.53
C PRO A 85 -6.33 32.40 -6.61
N LYS A 86 -7.42 31.68 -6.95
CA LYS A 86 -7.44 30.65 -7.99
C LYS A 86 -6.87 31.21 -9.29
N GLN A 87 -5.61 30.92 -9.59
CA GLN A 87 -5.07 31.15 -10.92
C GLN A 87 -5.69 30.12 -11.86
N PRO A 88 -6.30 30.55 -12.99
CA PRO A 88 -6.80 29.60 -13.98
C PRO A 88 -5.62 28.74 -14.48
N PRO A 89 -5.80 27.41 -14.60
CA PRO A 89 -4.75 26.53 -15.08
C PRO A 89 -4.30 26.98 -16.47
N ALA A 90 -2.99 26.98 -16.70
CA ALA A 90 -2.42 27.38 -17.97
C ALA A 90 -2.98 26.51 -19.13
N PRO A 91 -3.08 27.03 -20.37
CA PRO A 91 -3.52 26.25 -21.52
C PRO A 91 -2.68 24.98 -21.68
N GLY A 92 -3.33 23.81 -21.76
CA GLY A 92 -2.65 22.50 -21.87
C GLY A 92 -2.32 21.81 -20.54
N GLN A 93 -2.35 22.53 -19.41
CA GLN A 93 -2.04 21.96 -18.09
C GLN A 93 -3.05 20.87 -17.67
N LYS A 94 -4.34 21.04 -18.02
CA LYS A 94 -5.37 20.00 -17.82
C LYS A 94 -5.03 18.69 -18.54
N ARG A 95 -4.55 18.78 -19.79
CA ARG A 95 -4.17 17.62 -20.60
C ARG A 95 -2.93 16.94 -20.03
N GLN A 96 -1.95 17.72 -19.56
CA GLN A 96 -0.77 17.19 -18.88
C GLN A 96 -1.14 16.42 -17.60
N TRP A 97 -2.02 16.98 -16.75
CA TRP A 97 -2.51 16.27 -15.56
C TRP A 97 -3.25 14.98 -15.90
N LEU A 98 -4.06 14.99 -16.97
CA LEU A 98 -4.80 13.81 -17.41
C LEU A 98 -3.84 12.71 -17.89
N VAL A 99 -2.82 13.07 -18.68
CA VAL A 99 -1.80 12.12 -19.15
C VAL A 99 -0.95 11.60 -17.99
N GLN A 100 -0.55 12.45 -17.05
CA GLN A 100 0.19 12.03 -15.84
C GLN A 100 -0.65 11.07 -14.98
N SER A 101 -1.93 11.41 -14.74
CA SER A 101 -2.86 10.54 -14.02
C SER A 101 -3.00 9.17 -14.70
N LEU A 102 -3.16 9.18 -16.03
CA LEU A 102 -3.25 7.96 -16.83
C LEU A 102 -1.97 7.11 -16.74
N ASN A 103 -0.80 7.72 -16.62
CA ASN A 103 0.47 7.00 -16.49
C ASN A 103 0.67 6.38 -15.10
N ILE A 104 0.18 7.03 -14.04
CA ILE A 104 0.28 6.55 -12.65
C ILE A 104 -0.76 5.44 -12.36
N MET A 105 -1.90 5.47 -13.05
CA MET A 105 -3.03 4.56 -12.84
C MET A 105 -2.65 3.07 -12.85
N PRO A 106 -1.94 2.53 -13.86
CA PRO A 106 -1.65 1.09 -13.91
C PRO A 106 -0.83 0.60 -12.72
N GLY A 107 0.18 1.36 -12.30
CA GLY A 107 0.99 1.01 -11.12
C GLY A 107 0.17 1.03 -9.83
N THR A 108 -0.73 2.00 -9.70
CA THR A 108 -1.64 2.10 -8.55
C THR A 108 -2.64 0.95 -8.53
N ILE A 109 -3.23 0.61 -9.68
CA ILE A 109 -4.15 -0.53 -9.83
C ILE A 109 -3.43 -1.83 -9.49
N PHE A 110 -2.21 -2.03 -10.00
CA PHE A 110 -1.40 -3.20 -9.69
C PHE A 110 -1.25 -3.37 -8.17
N VAL A 111 -0.78 -2.34 -7.47
CA VAL A 111 -0.56 -2.42 -6.02
C VAL A 111 -1.86 -2.65 -5.24
N MET A 112 -2.97 -2.04 -5.67
CA MET A 112 -4.27 -2.20 -4.98
C MET A 112 -4.85 -3.60 -5.15
N VAL A 113 -4.81 -4.13 -6.37
CA VAL A 113 -5.45 -5.40 -6.70
C VAL A 113 -4.48 -6.58 -6.48
N PHE A 114 -3.20 -6.34 -6.22
CA PHE A 114 -2.18 -7.38 -6.02
C PHE A 114 -2.59 -8.44 -4.98
N GLY A 115 -3.10 -7.99 -3.81
CA GLY A 115 -3.59 -8.90 -2.77
C GLY A 115 -4.81 -9.70 -3.23
N ASP A 116 -5.77 -9.06 -3.88
CA ASP A 116 -6.99 -9.70 -4.37
C ASP A 116 -6.69 -10.72 -5.47
N ILE A 117 -5.83 -10.37 -6.44
CA ILE A 117 -5.33 -11.28 -7.49
C ILE A 117 -4.60 -12.47 -6.86
N THR A 118 -3.77 -12.23 -5.85
CA THR A 118 -3.07 -13.32 -5.16
C THR A 118 -4.07 -14.31 -4.56
N LEU A 119 -5.11 -13.81 -3.89
CA LEU A 119 -6.14 -14.66 -3.30
C LEU A 119 -6.97 -15.39 -4.36
N LEU A 120 -7.27 -14.71 -5.48
CA LEU A 120 -7.98 -15.32 -6.61
C LEU A 120 -7.17 -16.45 -7.25
N ILE A 121 -5.89 -16.21 -7.55
CA ILE A 121 -5.01 -17.24 -8.13
C ILE A 121 -4.87 -18.40 -7.14
N ALA A 122 -4.62 -18.11 -5.85
CA ALA A 122 -4.51 -19.14 -4.83
C ALA A 122 -5.79 -19.97 -4.71
N GLY A 123 -6.96 -19.34 -4.86
CA GLY A 123 -8.25 -20.02 -4.84
C GLY A 123 -8.57 -20.90 -6.06
N MET A 124 -7.77 -20.84 -7.11
CA MET A 124 -7.86 -21.81 -8.22
C MET A 124 -7.21 -23.16 -7.87
N PHE A 125 -6.35 -23.20 -6.85
CA PHE A 125 -5.56 -24.39 -6.49
C PHE A 125 -5.84 -24.89 -5.07
N LEU A 126 -6.23 -24.01 -4.15
CA LEU A 126 -6.51 -24.33 -2.75
C LEU A 126 -8.01 -24.54 -2.51
N GLU A 127 -8.33 -25.36 -1.52
CA GLU A 127 -9.70 -25.51 -1.02
C GLU A 127 -10.16 -24.26 -0.25
N SER A 128 -11.47 -24.07 -0.14
CA SER A 128 -12.06 -22.89 0.52
C SER A 128 -11.59 -22.68 1.96
N ALA A 129 -11.29 -23.76 2.70
CA ALA A 129 -10.73 -23.68 4.05
C ALA A 129 -9.34 -23.05 4.04
N ASP A 130 -8.45 -23.53 3.16
CA ASP A 130 -7.08 -23.02 3.02
C ASP A 130 -7.05 -21.58 2.50
N ILE A 131 -7.95 -21.22 1.58
CA ILE A 131 -8.10 -19.82 1.13
C ILE A 131 -8.44 -18.91 2.32
N GLY A 132 -9.31 -19.35 3.23
CA GLY A 132 -9.65 -18.61 4.45
C GLY A 132 -8.43 -18.40 5.34
N ILE A 133 -7.64 -19.45 5.57
CA ILE A 133 -6.43 -19.42 6.39
C ILE A 133 -5.38 -18.50 5.76
N PHE A 134 -5.12 -18.65 4.46
CA PHE A 134 -4.19 -17.81 3.72
C PHE A 134 -4.63 -16.34 3.72
N GLY A 135 -5.93 -16.08 3.53
CA GLY A 135 -6.50 -14.73 3.57
C GLY A 135 -6.32 -14.04 4.94
N VAL A 136 -6.45 -14.78 6.04
CA VAL A 136 -6.13 -14.25 7.39
C VAL A 136 -4.64 -13.94 7.50
N ALA A 137 -3.76 -14.87 7.13
CA ALA A 137 -2.32 -14.65 7.17
C ALA A 137 -1.89 -13.43 6.33
N MET A 138 -2.48 -13.25 5.14
CA MET A 138 -2.24 -12.08 4.28
C MET A 138 -2.69 -10.79 4.97
N ARG A 139 -3.90 -10.73 5.52
CA ARG A 139 -4.39 -9.55 6.26
C ARG A 139 -3.50 -9.19 7.44
N MET A 140 -2.99 -10.17 8.18
CA MET A 140 -2.04 -9.93 9.26
C MET A 140 -0.73 -9.30 8.74
N SER A 141 -0.21 -9.76 7.61
CA SER A 141 0.98 -9.17 6.98
C SER A 141 0.74 -7.73 6.49
N LEU A 142 -0.49 -7.39 6.10
CA LEU A 142 -0.85 -6.04 5.65
C LEU A 142 -0.73 -5.01 6.78
N LEU A 143 -0.81 -5.40 8.06
CA LEU A 143 -0.59 -4.47 9.17
C LEU A 143 0.84 -3.93 9.19
N VAL A 144 1.83 -4.80 8.92
CA VAL A 144 3.23 -4.38 8.80
C VAL A 144 3.45 -3.58 7.53
N ALA A 145 2.84 -4.00 6.41
CA ALA A 145 2.87 -3.25 5.16
C ALA A 145 2.32 -1.82 5.33
N PHE A 146 1.26 -1.68 6.14
CA PHE A 146 0.64 -0.40 6.46
C PHE A 146 1.57 0.50 7.27
N ALA A 147 2.27 -0.05 8.27
CA ALA A 147 3.26 0.69 9.05
C ALA A 147 4.41 1.21 8.17
N ILE A 148 4.95 0.34 7.31
CA ILE A 148 5.99 0.70 6.31
C ILE A 148 5.47 1.82 5.40
N HIS A 149 4.28 1.66 4.83
CA HIS A 149 3.69 2.65 3.94
C HIS A 149 3.50 4.01 4.63
N THR A 150 3.12 4.01 5.91
CA THR A 150 2.97 5.24 6.72
C THR A 150 4.29 6.00 6.81
N VAL A 151 5.39 5.33 7.13
CA VAL A 151 6.73 5.95 7.20
C VAL A 151 7.12 6.52 5.83
N GLN A 152 6.91 5.76 4.75
CA GLN A 152 7.22 6.21 3.40
C GLN A 152 6.45 7.48 3.03
N GLN A 153 5.15 7.54 3.34
CA GLN A 153 4.29 8.69 3.03
C GLN A 153 4.69 9.96 3.77
N ILE A 154 5.11 9.84 5.03
CA ILE A 154 5.62 10.97 5.80
C ILE A 154 6.88 11.53 5.12
N ALA A 155 7.77 10.65 4.67
CA ALA A 155 9.04 11.04 4.07
C ALA A 155 8.97 11.50 2.61
N VAL A 156 7.84 11.29 1.90
CA VAL A 156 7.68 11.71 0.48
C VAL A 156 8.04 13.18 0.29
N ARG A 157 7.68 14.04 1.24
CA ARG A 157 7.93 15.49 1.15
C ARG A 157 9.41 15.82 1.25
N ASP A 158 10.10 15.26 2.24
CA ASP A 158 11.53 15.48 2.44
C ASP A 158 12.33 14.96 1.24
N ILE A 159 11.88 13.83 0.67
CA ILE A 159 12.43 13.26 -0.57
C ILE A 159 12.17 14.19 -1.75
N ALA A 160 10.95 14.69 -1.93
CA ALA A 160 10.60 15.60 -3.02
C ALA A 160 11.38 16.92 -2.96
N ASP A 161 11.45 17.56 -1.78
CA ASP A 161 12.20 18.80 -1.57
C ASP A 161 13.70 18.59 -1.88
N ALA A 162 14.26 17.42 -1.54
CA ALA A 162 15.65 17.09 -1.83
C ALA A 162 15.92 16.80 -3.32
N VAL A 163 14.96 16.18 -4.03
CA VAL A 163 15.02 15.96 -5.48
C VAL A 163 14.95 17.29 -6.23
N ASP A 164 14.01 18.17 -5.88
CA ASP A 164 13.84 19.47 -6.53
C ASP A 164 15.06 20.39 -6.32
N GLN A 165 15.69 20.33 -5.14
CA GLN A 165 16.89 21.11 -4.82
C GLN A 165 18.20 20.49 -5.36
N ASN A 166 18.15 19.33 -6.04
CA ASN A 166 19.32 18.53 -6.41
C ASN A 166 20.28 18.27 -5.21
N ALA A 167 19.72 18.19 -4.00
CA ALA A 167 20.48 18.03 -2.76
C ALA A 167 20.73 16.55 -2.46
N PHE A 168 21.62 15.92 -3.24
CA PHE A 168 21.87 14.47 -3.19
C PHE A 168 22.24 13.93 -1.80
N GLU A 169 22.97 14.71 -0.99
CA GLU A 169 23.28 14.32 0.39
C GLU A 169 22.05 14.27 1.29
N LYS A 170 21.17 15.29 1.20
CA LYS A 170 19.91 15.32 1.97
C LYS A 170 18.97 14.20 1.52
N LEU A 171 18.96 13.92 0.22
CA LEU A 171 18.18 12.81 -0.34
C LEU A 171 18.68 11.46 0.22
N ALA A 172 19.99 11.21 0.17
CA ALA A 172 20.60 9.98 0.70
C ALA A 172 20.31 9.80 2.20
N GLN A 173 20.45 10.86 3.00
CA GLN A 173 20.14 10.81 4.44
C GLN A 173 18.66 10.50 4.70
N SER A 174 17.75 11.10 3.92
CA SER A 174 16.31 10.87 4.05
C SER A 174 15.94 9.44 3.67
N LEU A 175 16.47 8.94 2.55
CA LEU A 175 16.27 7.55 2.11
C LEU A 175 16.82 6.54 3.12
N GLN A 176 18.02 6.78 3.66
CA GLN A 176 18.62 5.91 4.66
C GLN A 176 17.79 5.84 5.95
N ARG A 177 17.30 6.97 6.45
CA ARG A 177 16.43 7.01 7.64
C ARG A 177 15.12 6.25 7.41
N VAL A 178 14.48 6.46 6.26
CA VAL A 178 13.23 5.78 5.88
C VAL A 178 13.46 4.27 5.78
N ASN A 179 14.52 3.84 5.11
CA ASN A 179 14.82 2.43 4.93
C ASN A 179 15.15 1.76 6.26
N LEU A 180 15.94 2.41 7.11
CA LEU A 180 16.25 1.89 8.45
C LEU A 180 14.97 1.66 9.26
N LEU A 181 14.09 2.67 9.31
CA LEU A 181 12.80 2.57 10.02
C LEU A 181 11.92 1.47 9.43
N ASN A 182 11.80 1.39 8.11
CA ASN A 182 11.03 0.35 7.43
C ASN A 182 11.58 -1.05 7.74
N THR A 183 12.90 -1.22 7.71
CA THR A 183 13.57 -2.49 8.01
C THR A 183 13.35 -2.89 9.46
N ILE A 184 13.47 -1.95 10.41
CA ILE A 184 13.17 -2.21 11.83
C ILE A 184 11.71 -2.66 12.00
N LEU A 185 10.75 -1.97 11.36
CA LEU A 185 9.33 -2.34 11.41
C LEU A 185 9.07 -3.73 10.81
N ALA A 186 9.71 -4.06 9.69
CA ALA A 186 9.56 -5.36 9.05
C ALA A 186 10.16 -6.49 9.90
N ILE A 187 11.36 -6.28 10.47
CA ILE A 187 12.00 -7.24 11.38
C ILE A 187 11.15 -7.43 12.64
N ALA A 188 10.65 -6.34 13.23
CA ALA A 188 9.75 -6.42 14.38
C ALA A 188 8.47 -7.21 14.04
N GLY A 189 7.91 -7.02 12.85
CA GLY A 189 6.78 -7.80 12.34
C GLY A 189 7.08 -9.29 12.19
N ILE A 190 8.26 -9.65 11.68
CA ILE A 190 8.72 -11.05 11.58
C ILE A 190 8.91 -11.65 12.97
N VAL A 191 9.62 -10.97 13.87
CA VAL A 191 9.85 -11.44 15.24
C VAL A 191 8.53 -11.63 15.97
N PHE A 192 7.60 -10.68 15.82
CA PHE A 192 6.24 -10.81 16.36
C PHE A 192 5.51 -12.03 15.77
N ALA A 193 5.58 -12.25 14.46
CA ALA A 193 4.97 -13.41 13.83
C ALA A 193 5.60 -14.73 14.30
N ILE A 194 6.91 -14.78 14.55
CA ILE A 194 7.59 -15.97 15.07
C ILE A 194 7.16 -16.28 16.51
N ILE A 195 7.08 -15.26 17.37
CA ILE A 195 6.77 -15.45 18.80
C ILE A 195 5.26 -15.65 19.00
N PHE A 196 4.43 -14.82 18.37
CA PHE A 196 2.99 -14.74 18.62
C PHE A 196 2.12 -15.23 17.46
N GLY A 197 2.69 -15.58 16.30
CA GLY A 197 1.90 -15.90 15.10
C GLY A 197 0.93 -17.07 15.28
N LYS A 198 1.34 -18.14 15.96
CA LYS A 198 0.44 -19.27 16.27
C LYS A 198 -0.72 -18.85 17.18
N PHE A 199 -0.42 -18.07 18.23
CA PHE A 199 -1.42 -17.54 19.14
C PHE A 199 -2.43 -16.65 18.40
N VAL A 200 -1.94 -15.71 17.60
CA VAL A 200 -2.79 -14.81 16.82
C VAL A 200 -3.67 -15.58 15.82
N LEU A 201 -3.11 -16.58 15.13
CA LEU A 201 -3.88 -17.42 14.22
C LEU A 201 -4.93 -18.26 14.96
N SER A 202 -4.63 -18.77 16.17
CA SER A 202 -5.56 -19.58 16.95
C SER A 202 -6.83 -18.84 17.37
N ILE A 203 -6.79 -17.49 17.44
CA ILE A 203 -7.98 -16.65 17.73
C ILE A 203 -9.05 -16.80 16.63
N PHE A 204 -8.65 -17.08 15.39
CA PHE A 204 -9.56 -17.30 14.27
C PHE A 204 -10.12 -18.73 14.22
N GLY A 205 -9.54 -19.64 15.01
CA GLY A 205 -9.96 -21.03 15.13
C GLY A 205 -8.77 -22.00 15.13
N PRO A 206 -8.95 -23.23 15.64
CA PRO A 206 -7.87 -24.21 15.77
C PRO A 206 -7.25 -24.62 14.43
N GLY A 207 -8.02 -24.60 13.33
CA GLY A 207 -7.51 -24.92 11.99
C GLY A 207 -6.57 -23.87 11.40
N PHE A 208 -6.58 -22.62 11.89
CA PHE A 208 -5.82 -21.51 11.28
C PHE A 208 -4.31 -21.58 11.56
N THR A 209 -3.88 -22.36 12.55
CA THR A 209 -2.45 -22.47 12.89
C THR A 209 -1.61 -23.13 11.80
N THR A 210 -2.22 -23.85 10.86
CA THR A 210 -1.53 -24.42 9.67
C THR A 210 -0.93 -23.32 8.79
N GLY A 211 -1.54 -22.13 8.77
CA GLY A 211 -1.06 -20.95 8.04
C GLY A 211 0.13 -20.23 8.70
N TYR A 212 0.66 -20.73 9.82
CA TYR A 212 1.74 -20.09 10.56
C TYR A 212 3.00 -19.86 9.71
N ILE A 213 3.41 -20.87 8.95
CA ILE A 213 4.59 -20.76 8.08
C ILE A 213 4.32 -19.73 6.96
N SER A 214 3.13 -19.76 6.36
CA SER A 214 2.71 -18.79 5.36
C SER A 214 2.74 -17.36 5.90
N LEU A 215 2.28 -17.13 7.14
CA LEU A 215 2.35 -15.82 7.79
C LEU A 215 3.80 -15.31 7.88
N ILE A 216 4.75 -16.15 8.32
CA ILE A 216 6.16 -15.75 8.41
C ILE A 216 6.72 -15.39 7.04
N ILE A 217 6.43 -16.19 6.01
CA ILE A 217 6.89 -15.94 4.64
C ILE A 217 6.29 -14.63 4.08
N LEU A 218 5.02 -14.35 4.35
CA LEU A 218 4.37 -13.10 3.97
C LEU A 218 4.97 -11.90 4.71
N MET A 219 5.39 -12.05 5.97
CA MET A 219 6.16 -11.03 6.69
C MET A 219 7.54 -10.81 6.07
N ALA A 220 8.21 -11.88 5.61
CA ALA A 220 9.46 -11.77 4.86
C ALA A 220 9.28 -11.01 3.54
N ALA A 221 8.13 -11.14 2.87
CA ALA A 221 7.83 -10.33 1.69
C ALA A 221 7.75 -8.82 2.01
N GLN A 222 7.25 -8.45 3.20
CA GLN A 222 7.27 -7.06 3.66
C GLN A 222 8.69 -6.57 3.96
N LEU A 223 9.58 -7.45 4.44
CA LEU A 223 11.00 -7.12 4.62
C LEU A 223 11.68 -6.79 3.29
N VAL A 224 11.40 -7.55 2.22
CA VAL A 224 11.92 -7.23 0.89
C VAL A 224 11.50 -5.82 0.47
N ARG A 225 10.22 -5.48 0.65
CA ARG A 225 9.72 -4.12 0.33
C ARG A 225 10.39 -3.05 1.17
N ALA A 226 10.61 -3.31 2.46
CA ALA A 226 11.31 -2.41 3.35
C ALA A 226 12.76 -2.16 2.91
N LEU A 227 13.47 -3.21 2.47
CA LEU A 227 14.85 -3.13 2.00
C LEU A 227 14.99 -2.40 0.65
N THR A 228 14.00 -2.53 -0.24
CA THR A 228 14.00 -1.81 -1.52
C THR A 228 13.67 -0.33 -1.37
N GLY A 229 13.07 0.07 -0.25
CA GLY A 229 12.76 1.47 0.06
C GLY A 229 11.55 2.04 -0.69
N PRO A 230 11.36 3.37 -0.67
CA PRO A 230 10.20 4.05 -1.25
C PRO A 230 10.29 4.17 -2.80
N THR A 231 10.48 3.05 -3.49
CA THR A 231 10.68 2.99 -4.96
C THR A 231 9.51 3.56 -5.73
N LEU A 232 8.27 3.22 -5.36
CA LEU A 232 7.07 3.71 -6.02
C LEU A 232 6.94 5.23 -5.93
N GLN A 233 7.26 5.79 -4.76
CA GLN A 233 7.24 7.23 -4.54
C GLN A 233 8.34 7.92 -5.34
N MET A 234 9.55 7.36 -5.38
CA MET A 234 10.65 7.86 -6.19
C MET A 234 10.35 7.83 -7.70
N ILE A 235 9.67 6.80 -8.19
CA ILE A 235 9.25 6.70 -9.60
C ILE A 235 8.25 7.79 -9.95
N ALA A 236 7.31 8.08 -9.04
CA ALA A 236 6.35 9.16 -9.22
C ALA A 236 7.03 10.55 -9.22
N LEU A 237 8.06 10.74 -8.38
CA LEU A 237 8.81 12.00 -8.32
C LEU A 237 9.76 12.20 -9.52
N THR A 238 10.21 11.12 -10.15
CA THR A 238 11.15 11.15 -11.27
C THR A 238 10.49 10.96 -12.64
N ALA A 239 9.14 10.95 -12.68
CA ALA A 239 8.34 10.78 -13.90
C ALA A 239 8.68 9.50 -14.70
N LEU A 240 9.00 8.41 -13.99
CA LEU A 240 9.38 7.11 -14.57
C LEU A 240 8.21 6.10 -14.60
N GLU A 241 6.96 6.55 -14.48
CA GLU A 241 5.81 5.65 -14.30
C GLU A 241 5.61 4.71 -15.48
N ARG A 242 5.76 5.21 -16.71
CA ARG A 242 5.68 4.37 -17.92
C ARG A 242 6.78 3.32 -17.97
N ALA A 243 7.97 3.69 -17.53
CA ALA A 243 9.11 2.78 -17.50
C ALA A 243 8.98 1.71 -16.40
N SER A 244 8.11 1.91 -15.42
CA SER A 244 7.81 0.96 -14.34
C SER A 244 6.81 -0.14 -14.73
N LEU A 245 6.04 0.04 -15.80
CA LEU A 245 5.03 -0.93 -16.25
C LEU A 245 5.60 -2.34 -16.51
N PRO A 246 6.77 -2.51 -17.17
CA PRO A 246 7.36 -3.83 -17.34
C PRO A 246 7.72 -4.53 -16.02
N ALA A 247 8.06 -3.77 -14.98
CA ALA A 247 8.36 -4.34 -13.66
C ALA A 247 7.11 -4.90 -12.99
N PHE A 248 5.97 -4.21 -13.10
CA PHE A 248 4.68 -4.73 -12.61
C PHE A 248 4.22 -5.95 -13.40
N ALA A 249 4.38 -5.93 -14.73
CA ALA A 249 4.11 -7.10 -15.56
C ALA A 249 4.98 -8.30 -15.19
N ALA A 250 6.28 -8.08 -14.95
CA ALA A 250 7.18 -9.11 -14.45
C ALA A 250 6.75 -9.66 -13.08
N GLY A 251 6.32 -8.79 -12.17
CA GLY A 251 5.75 -9.19 -10.87
C GLY A 251 4.50 -10.05 -11.01
N PHE A 252 3.56 -9.67 -11.87
CA PHE A 252 2.35 -10.45 -12.12
C PHE A 252 2.66 -11.81 -12.75
N LEU A 253 3.54 -11.84 -13.76
CA LEU A 253 3.98 -13.09 -14.39
C LEU A 253 4.70 -13.98 -13.38
N ALA A 254 5.59 -13.43 -12.57
CA ALA A 254 6.24 -14.15 -11.49
C ALA A 254 5.21 -14.71 -10.51
N LEU A 255 4.18 -13.95 -10.12
CA LEU A 255 3.10 -14.43 -9.26
C LEU A 255 2.33 -15.59 -9.89
N ALA A 256 1.88 -15.45 -11.13
CA ALA A 256 1.08 -16.47 -11.81
C ALA A 256 1.88 -17.78 -12.02
N VAL A 257 3.11 -17.66 -12.54
CA VAL A 257 3.98 -18.83 -12.80
C VAL A 257 4.38 -19.50 -11.50
N SER A 258 4.82 -18.72 -10.50
CA SER A 258 5.20 -19.28 -9.20
C SER A 258 4.00 -19.92 -8.50
N SER A 259 2.82 -19.31 -8.53
CA SER A 259 1.61 -19.90 -7.94
C SER A 259 1.24 -21.22 -8.59
N ALA A 260 1.29 -21.30 -9.93
CA ALA A 260 0.97 -22.52 -10.66
C ALA A 260 1.94 -23.68 -10.37
N ILE A 261 3.21 -23.39 -10.05
CA ILE A 261 4.23 -24.41 -9.75
C ILE A 261 4.26 -24.76 -8.26
N LEU A 262 4.22 -23.75 -7.39
CA LEU A 262 4.48 -23.90 -5.96
C LEU A 262 3.25 -24.33 -5.16
N ILE A 263 2.04 -23.88 -5.53
CA ILE A 263 0.83 -24.19 -4.77
C ILE A 263 0.46 -25.68 -4.86
N PRO A 264 0.53 -26.35 -6.03
CA PRO A 264 0.23 -27.78 -6.09
C PRO A 264 1.17 -28.66 -5.25
N VAL A 265 2.42 -28.21 -5.04
CA VAL A 265 3.44 -28.99 -4.32
C VAL A 265 3.44 -28.67 -2.81
N TRP A 266 3.28 -27.40 -2.44
CA TRP A 266 3.45 -26.92 -1.06
C TRP A 266 2.20 -26.23 -0.46
N GLY A 267 1.07 -26.24 -1.16
CA GLY A 267 -0.21 -25.68 -0.70
C GLY A 267 -0.08 -24.23 -0.21
N LEU A 268 -0.51 -23.99 1.03
CA LEU A 268 -0.45 -22.68 1.71
C LEU A 268 0.95 -22.05 1.72
N VAL A 269 1.99 -22.85 1.89
CA VAL A 269 3.38 -22.38 1.92
C VAL A 269 3.80 -21.97 0.51
N GLY A 270 3.39 -22.74 -0.50
CA GLY A 270 3.60 -22.43 -1.91
C GLY A 270 2.96 -21.09 -2.31
N ALA A 271 1.74 -20.82 -1.85
CA ALA A 271 1.06 -19.55 -2.08
C ALA A 271 1.83 -18.36 -1.47
N ALA A 272 2.36 -18.52 -0.25
CA ALA A 272 3.14 -17.49 0.40
C ALA A 272 4.48 -17.24 -0.30
N LEU A 273 5.15 -18.30 -0.76
CA LEU A 273 6.40 -18.19 -1.53
C LEU A 273 6.17 -17.52 -2.89
N ALA A 274 5.05 -17.79 -3.55
CA ALA A 274 4.67 -17.12 -4.79
C ALA A 274 4.55 -15.59 -4.58
N VAL A 275 3.95 -15.15 -3.47
CA VAL A 275 3.89 -13.74 -3.08
C VAL A 275 5.28 -13.17 -2.84
N LEU A 276 6.12 -13.89 -2.10
CA LEU A 276 7.49 -13.45 -1.81
C LEU A 276 8.31 -13.28 -3.09
N LEU A 277 8.26 -14.25 -4.00
CA LEU A 277 8.98 -14.24 -5.28
C LEU A 277 8.48 -13.13 -6.19
N SER A 278 7.16 -13.00 -6.33
CA SER A 278 6.54 -11.91 -7.09
C SER A 278 6.94 -10.55 -6.53
N THR A 279 6.82 -10.37 -5.22
CA THR A 279 7.16 -9.11 -4.54
C THR A 279 8.62 -8.75 -4.74
N SER A 280 9.51 -9.74 -4.63
CA SER A 280 10.94 -9.56 -4.87
C SER A 280 11.21 -9.19 -6.32
N SER A 281 10.56 -9.85 -7.27
CA SER A 281 10.74 -9.61 -8.71
C SER A 281 10.41 -8.16 -9.09
N TRP A 282 9.19 -7.69 -8.79
CA TRP A 282 8.83 -6.31 -9.18
C TRP A 282 9.63 -5.28 -8.38
N SER A 283 9.86 -5.49 -7.08
CA SER A 283 10.61 -4.54 -6.25
C SER A 283 12.06 -4.38 -6.73
N LEU A 284 12.75 -5.47 -7.08
CA LEU A 284 14.09 -5.42 -7.64
C LEU A 284 14.12 -4.76 -9.02
N CYS A 285 13.16 -5.09 -9.90
CA CYS A 285 13.05 -4.43 -11.20
C CYS A 285 12.87 -2.91 -11.07
N LEU A 286 12.08 -2.44 -10.10
CA LEU A 286 11.92 -1.00 -9.84
C LEU A 286 13.20 -0.35 -9.32
N VAL A 287 13.93 -1.01 -8.40
CA VAL A 287 15.23 -0.50 -7.90
C VAL A 287 16.23 -0.38 -9.05
N ILE A 288 16.34 -1.42 -9.88
CA ILE A 288 17.25 -1.44 -11.04
C ILE A 288 16.87 -0.36 -12.05
N LEU A 289 15.57 -0.20 -12.33
CA LEU A 289 15.07 0.85 -13.23
C LEU A 289 15.45 2.24 -12.72
N LEU A 290 15.19 2.52 -11.44
CA LEU A 290 15.54 3.80 -10.81
C LEU A 290 17.04 4.05 -10.91
N TRP A 291 17.86 3.08 -10.48
CA TRP A 291 19.31 3.22 -10.50
C TRP A 291 19.85 3.48 -11.92
N ARG A 292 19.35 2.77 -12.94
CA ARG A 292 19.79 2.97 -14.33
C ARG A 292 19.37 4.31 -14.93
N ARG A 293 18.25 4.87 -14.49
CA ARG A 293 17.67 6.10 -15.08
C ARG A 293 18.10 7.37 -14.34
N THR A 294 18.33 7.30 -13.02
CA THR A 294 18.60 8.46 -12.19
C THR A 294 19.95 8.40 -11.49
N GLY A 295 20.61 7.24 -11.46
CA GLY A 295 21.83 7.01 -10.68
C GLY A 295 21.58 6.90 -9.16
N ILE A 296 20.34 7.13 -8.70
CA ILE A 296 19.99 7.13 -7.29
C ILE A 296 19.69 5.71 -6.84
N ASN A 297 20.47 5.21 -5.88
CA ASN A 297 20.16 3.95 -5.21
C ASN A 297 19.16 4.22 -4.08
N VAL A 298 17.97 3.62 -4.17
CA VAL A 298 16.89 3.80 -3.18
C VAL A 298 16.91 2.69 -2.12
N SER A 299 17.72 1.65 -2.30
CA SER A 299 17.84 0.54 -1.33
C SER A 299 18.56 0.96 -0.04
N LEU A 300 18.44 0.14 1.02
CA LEU A 300 19.12 0.36 2.30
C LEU A 300 20.65 0.53 2.12
N PHE A 301 21.24 -0.10 1.10
CA PHE A 301 22.67 -0.03 0.79
C PHE A 301 23.06 1.18 -0.06
N SER A 302 22.21 2.21 -0.10
CA SER A 302 22.52 3.45 -0.80
C SER A 302 23.76 4.10 -0.20
N ARG A 303 24.87 4.04 -0.95
CA ARG A 303 25.96 5.01 -0.79
C ARG A 303 25.49 6.34 -1.36
N PRO A 304 25.93 7.49 -0.81
CA PRO A 304 25.62 8.79 -1.40
C PRO A 304 26.01 8.75 -2.88
N ALA A 305 25.03 9.00 -3.75
CA ALA A 305 25.18 8.83 -5.18
C ALA A 305 26.30 9.75 -5.69
N ALA A 306 27.26 9.19 -6.42
CA ALA A 306 28.11 9.96 -7.32
C ALA A 306 27.22 10.56 -8.42
N ALA A 307 27.54 11.79 -8.83
CA ALA A 307 26.79 12.54 -9.83
C ALA A 307 26.47 11.68 -11.08
N PRO A 308 25.29 11.84 -11.69
CA PRO A 308 24.96 11.14 -12.92
C PRO A 308 26.02 11.42 -13.99
N PRO A 309 26.40 10.44 -14.84
CA PRO A 309 27.24 10.72 -15.99
C PRO A 309 26.50 11.71 -16.89
N GLY A 310 27.08 12.89 -17.07
CA GLY A 310 26.53 13.93 -17.93
C GLY A 310 26.38 13.40 -19.36
N ASN A 311 25.20 13.65 -19.94
CA ASN A 311 24.93 13.66 -21.37
C ASN A 311 23.81 14.68 -21.63
#